data_AF-A0A9Q4KZJ0-F1
#
_entry.id   AF-A0A9Q4KZJ0-F1
#
_cell.length_a   1.000
_cell.length_b   1.000
_cell.length_c   1.000
_cell.angle_alpha   90.00
_cell.angle_beta   90.00
_cell.angle_gamma   90.00
#
_symmetry.space_group_name_H-M   'P 1'
#
loop_
_entity.id
_entity.type
_entity.pdbx_description
1 polymer ?
#
loop_
_entity_poly.entity_id
_entity_poly.type
_entity_poly.pdbx_seq_one_letter_code
_entity_poly.pdbx_strand_id
1 'polypeptide(L)'
;MGRLSSVLLKALGALVLAGIVLSVVGTIVGIGLWVVTAVLSMIASLAVLCVFVLAVIGLVSVLDSGSTTEDGTHAPRRSTDETDPEERLRSRYVDGELTDAEFERELERLLSSDERRGRSRPNRSGARDGPSDRRRLRDR
;
A
#
# COMPACT_ATOMS: atom_id res chain seq x y z
N MET A 1 58.89 13.66 49.42
CA MET A 1 58.13 13.97 48.18
C MET A 1 57.27 12.80 47.67
N GLY A 2 57.46 11.55 48.12
CA GLY A 2 56.72 10.38 47.56
C GLY A 2 55.23 10.25 47.92
N ARG A 3 54.73 10.87 49.00
CA ARG A 3 53.33 10.72 49.43
C ARG A 3 52.35 11.45 48.51
N LEU A 4 52.73 12.63 48.01
CA LEU A 4 51.92 13.40 47.06
C LEU A 4 51.75 12.66 45.73
N SER A 5 52.81 12.02 45.23
CA SER A 5 52.77 11.23 43.99
C SER A 5 51.86 10.00 44.11
N SER A 6 51.87 9.30 45.25
CA SER A 6 50.98 8.15 45.48
C SER A 6 49.50 8.56 45.58
N VAL A 7 49.20 9.70 46.20
CA VAL A 7 47.83 10.24 46.28
C VAL A 7 47.35 10.69 44.90
N LEU A 8 48.21 11.34 44.11
CA LEU A 8 47.88 11.75 42.74
C LEU A 8 47.61 10.54 41.84
N LEU A 9 48.42 9.48 41.95
CA LEU A 9 48.25 8.26 41.16
C LEU A 9 46.94 7.53 41.53
N LYS A 10 46.60 7.47 42.82
CA LYS A 10 45.32 6.90 43.30
C LYS A 10 44.12 7.71 42.86
N ALA A 11 44.21 9.04 42.95
CA ALA A 11 43.15 9.94 42.50
C ALA A 11 42.92 9.81 40.99
N LEU A 12 44.00 9.75 40.20
CA LEU A 12 43.93 9.53 38.76
C LEU A 12 43.33 8.17 38.43
N GLY A 13 43.74 7.10 39.13
CA GLY A 13 43.16 5.77 38.97
C GLY A 13 41.67 5.73 39.31
N ALA A 14 41.26 6.37 40.40
CA ALA A 14 39.86 6.48 40.80
C ALA A 14 39.03 7.28 39.78
N LEU A 15 39.59 8.36 39.21
CA LEU A 15 38.96 9.16 38.16
C LEU A 15 38.74 8.32 36.89
N VAL A 16 39.76 7.57 36.46
CA VAL A 16 39.66 6.68 35.29
C VAL A 16 38.62 5.60 35.53
N LEU A 17 38.61 4.97 36.71
CA LEU A 17 37.62 3.96 37.07
C LEU A 17 36.20 4.55 37.05
N ALA A 18 36.01 5.73 37.65
CA ALA A 18 34.73 6.44 37.63
C ALA A 18 34.29 6.78 36.20
N GLY A 19 35.22 7.20 35.34
CA GLY A 19 34.95 7.46 33.92
C GLY A 19 34.52 6.21 33.16
N ILE A 20 35.17 5.06 33.40
CA ILE A 20 34.79 3.78 32.80
C ILE A 20 33.39 3.38 33.26
N VAL A 21 33.11 3.45 34.56
CA VAL A 21 31.78 3.12 35.11
C VAL A 21 30.72 4.04 34.50
N LEU A 22 30.97 5.35 34.45
CA LEU A 22 30.05 6.31 33.86
C LEU A 22 29.83 6.05 32.35
N SER A 23 30.88 5.68 31.62
CA SER A 23 30.79 5.30 30.21
C SER A 23 29.92 4.04 30.01
N VAL A 24 30.10 3.02 30.85
CA VAL A 24 29.28 1.80 30.80
C VAL A 24 27.81 2.11 31.13
N VAL A 25 27.55 2.90 32.18
CA VAL A 25 26.18 3.31 32.52
C VAL A 25 25.57 4.14 31.39
N GLY A 26 26.34 5.07 30.83
CA GLY A 26 25.93 5.92 29.71
C GLY A 26 25.60 5.13 28.46
N THR A 27 26.38 4.09 28.13
CA THR A 27 26.09 3.22 26.98
C THR A 27 24.83 2.40 27.20
N ILE A 28 24.61 1.83 28.39
CA ILE A 28 23.40 1.07 28.71
C ILE A 28 22.15 1.97 28.58
N VAL A 29 22.18 3.15 29.19
CA VAL A 29 21.07 4.12 29.12
C VAL A 29 20.88 4.60 27.68
N GLY A 30 21.98 4.87 26.96
CA GLY A 30 21.96 5.31 25.58
C GLY A 30 21.32 4.28 24.65
N ILE A 31 21.67 3.00 24.80
CA ILE A 31 21.05 1.89 24.05
C ILE A 31 19.56 1.81 24.36
N GLY A 32 19.18 1.88 25.64
CA GLY A 32 17.78 1.87 26.04
C GLY A 32 16.98 3.00 25.39
N LEU A 33 17.49 4.23 25.46
CA LEU A 33 16.86 5.39 24.84
C LEU A 33 16.78 5.25 23.32
N TRP A 34 17.84 4.75 22.67
CA TRP A 34 17.89 4.53 21.23
C TRP A 34 16.85 3.51 20.76
N VAL A 35 16.64 2.44 21.52
CA VAL A 35 15.58 1.46 21.21
C VAL A 35 14.20 2.11 21.31
N VAL A 36 13.95 2.89 22.37
CA VAL A 36 12.66 3.59 22.53
C VAL A 36 12.41 4.57 21.39
N THR A 37 13.41 5.36 21.01
CA THR A 37 13.27 6.30 19.88
C THR A 37 13.12 5.57 18.55
N ALA A 38 13.82 4.45 18.33
CA ALA A 38 13.67 3.64 17.13
C ALA A 38 12.26 3.07 17.00
N VAL A 39 11.69 2.51 18.09
CA VAL A 39 10.32 1.99 18.10
C VAL A 39 9.32 3.11 17.85
N LEU A 40 9.46 4.24 18.54
CA LEU A 40 8.57 5.39 18.34
C LEU A 40 8.66 5.93 16.90
N SER A 41 9.87 6.00 16.34
CA SER A 41 10.09 6.39 14.95
C SER A 41 9.46 5.41 13.98
N MET A 42 9.50 4.11 14.26
CA MET A 42 8.89 3.08 13.41
C MET A 42 7.36 3.22 13.40
N ILE A 43 6.75 3.42 14.58
CA ILE A 43 5.30 3.68 14.71
C ILE A 43 4.93 4.99 14.00
N ALA A 44 5.70 6.06 14.21
CA ALA A 44 5.45 7.35 13.57
C ALA A 44 5.54 7.25 12.03
N SER A 45 6.56 6.57 11.51
CA SER A 45 6.70 6.32 10.07
C SER A 45 5.51 5.53 9.51
N LEU A 46 5.03 4.51 10.23
CA LEU A 46 3.87 3.73 9.82
C LEU A 46 2.59 4.58 9.84
N ALA A 47 2.41 5.43 10.86
CA ALA A 47 1.28 6.34 10.95
C ALA A 47 1.30 7.37 9.81
N VAL A 48 2.46 7.96 9.52
CA VAL A 48 2.64 8.89 8.39
C VAL A 48 2.34 8.19 7.06
N LEU A 49 2.82 6.96 6.88
CA LEU A 49 2.53 6.18 5.67
C LEU A 49 1.03 5.89 5.53
N CYS A 50 0.35 5.51 6.61
CA CYS A 50 -1.08 5.28 6.63
C CYS A 50 -1.86 6.55 6.24
N VAL A 51 -1.53 7.70 6.84
CA VAL A 51 -2.13 8.99 6.50
C VAL A 51 -1.84 9.36 5.05
N PHE A 52 -0.63 9.11 4.56
CA PHE A 52 -0.26 9.37 3.18
C PHE A 52 -1.09 8.53 2.20
N VAL A 53 -1.26 7.24 2.48
CA VAL A 53 -2.12 6.35 1.66
C VAL A 53 -3.57 6.85 1.67
N LEU A 54 -4.12 7.21 2.83
CA LEU A 54 -5.46 7.78 2.93
C LEU A 54 -5.59 9.10 2.16
N ALA A 55 -4.57 9.96 2.20
CA ALA A 55 -4.54 11.20 1.46
C ALA A 55 -4.52 10.97 -0.06
N VAL A 56 -3.73 9.99 -0.52
CA VAL A 56 -3.70 9.58 -1.94
C VAL A 56 -5.06 9.05 -2.37
N ILE A 57 -5.69 8.16 -1.60
CA ILE A 57 -7.03 7.63 -1.89
C ILE A 57 -8.04 8.78 -1.95
N GLY A 58 -8.03 9.68 -0.97
CA GLY A 58 -8.91 10.84 -0.93
C GLY A 58 -8.71 11.76 -2.15
N LEU A 59 -7.46 12.01 -2.53
CA LEU A 59 -7.14 12.81 -3.71
C LEU A 59 -7.65 12.14 -5.00
N VAL A 60 -7.43 10.84 -5.16
CA VAL A 60 -7.96 10.06 -6.29
C VAL A 60 -9.49 10.11 -6.32
N SER A 61 -10.17 9.92 -5.19
CA SER A 61 -11.62 10.02 -5.12
C SER A 61 -12.14 11.41 -5.49
N VAL A 62 -11.46 12.49 -5.11
CA VAL A 62 -11.86 13.86 -5.49
C VAL A 62 -11.68 14.09 -7.00
N LEU A 63 -10.57 13.61 -7.58
CA LEU A 63 -10.31 13.71 -9.01
C LEU A 63 -11.30 12.89 -9.83
N ASP A 64 -11.68 11.71 -9.35
CA ASP A 64 -12.71 10.84 -9.94
C ASP A 64 -14.11 11.48 -9.83
N SER A 65 -14.43 12.04 -8.66
CA SER A 65 -15.71 12.73 -8.40
C SER A 65 -15.88 14.01 -9.24
N GLY A 66 -14.79 14.66 -9.64
CA GLY A 66 -14.81 15.83 -10.53
C GLY A 66 -15.35 15.54 -11.94
N SER A 67 -15.50 14.26 -12.31
CA SER A 67 -16.10 13.83 -13.57
C SER A 67 -17.62 13.59 -13.51
N THR A 68 -18.23 13.65 -12.31
CA THR A 68 -19.68 13.45 -12.12
C THR A 68 -20.26 14.61 -11.32
N THR A 69 -20.51 15.74 -11.98
CA THR A 69 -21.53 16.68 -11.51
C THR A 69 -22.87 16.02 -11.75
N GLU A 70 -23.50 15.46 -10.70
CA GLU A 70 -24.96 15.55 -10.53
C GLU A 70 -25.39 15.11 -9.13
N ASP A 71 -26.31 15.92 -8.64
CA ASP A 71 -27.06 15.92 -7.40
C ASP A 71 -27.63 14.55 -6.99
N GLY A 72 -27.72 14.28 -5.68
CA GLY A 72 -28.40 13.09 -5.22
C GLY A 72 -28.08 12.65 -3.81
N THR A 73 -28.93 13.08 -2.87
CA THR A 73 -29.20 12.35 -1.64
C THR A 73 -29.37 10.86 -1.94
N HIS A 74 -28.36 10.05 -1.63
CA HIS A 74 -28.48 8.59 -1.69
C HIS A 74 -27.99 7.98 -0.39
N ALA A 75 -28.98 7.41 0.31
CA ALA A 75 -28.91 6.23 1.18
C ALA A 75 -27.73 5.31 0.85
N PRO A 76 -27.24 4.46 1.78
CA PRO A 76 -26.18 3.50 1.50
C PRO A 76 -26.62 2.61 0.32
N ARG A 77 -26.20 3.01 -0.88
CA ARG A 77 -26.35 2.23 -2.09
C ARG A 77 -25.43 1.06 -1.81
N ARG A 78 -26.07 -0.06 -1.54
CA ARG A 78 -25.63 -1.41 -1.81
C ARG A 78 -25.09 -1.43 -3.25
N SER A 79 -23.89 -0.88 -3.44
CA SER A 79 -23.12 -0.98 -4.66
C SER A 79 -22.90 -2.47 -4.83
N THR A 80 -23.34 -2.95 -5.97
CA THR A 80 -23.29 -4.34 -6.38
C THR A 80 -21.96 -4.97 -6.00
N ASP A 81 -22.09 -6.10 -5.30
CA ASP A 81 -21.23 -7.28 -5.25
C ASP A 81 -20.30 -7.45 -6.47
N GLU A 82 -19.31 -6.57 -6.59
CA GLU A 82 -18.35 -6.54 -7.69
C GLU A 82 -17.00 -6.05 -7.14
N THR A 83 -16.63 -6.56 -5.97
CA THR A 83 -15.20 -6.75 -5.71
C THR A 83 -14.71 -7.68 -6.81
N ASP A 84 -13.76 -7.19 -7.61
CA ASP A 84 -13.16 -7.94 -8.72
C ASP A 84 -12.89 -9.37 -8.22
N PRO A 85 -13.39 -10.42 -8.90
CA PRO A 85 -13.13 -11.80 -8.48
C PRO A 85 -11.65 -12.06 -8.16
N GLU A 86 -10.74 -11.35 -8.83
CA GLU A 86 -9.30 -11.36 -8.53
C GLU A 86 -8.94 -10.79 -7.15
N GLU A 87 -9.55 -9.66 -6.77
CA GLU A 87 -9.30 -8.98 -5.49
C GLU A 87 -9.82 -9.81 -4.30
N ARG A 88 -10.95 -10.52 -4.47
CA ARG A 88 -11.42 -11.50 -3.46
C ARG A 88 -10.50 -12.71 -3.34
N LEU A 89 -9.89 -13.14 -4.44
CA LEU A 89 -8.93 -14.24 -4.41
C LEU A 89 -7.64 -13.83 -3.69
N ARG A 90 -7.17 -12.60 -3.93
CA ARG A 90 -6.00 -12.02 -3.26
C ARG A 90 -6.21 -11.83 -1.75
N SER A 91 -7.38 -11.38 -1.31
CA SER A 91 -7.67 -11.25 0.13
C SER A 91 -7.52 -12.58 0.86
N ARG A 92 -8.13 -13.65 0.34
CA ARG A 92 -8.07 -15.00 0.96
C ARG A 92 -6.67 -15.61 0.97
N TYR A 93 -5.84 -15.27 -0.01
CA TYR A 93 -4.42 -15.65 -0.01
C TYR A 93 -3.66 -14.97 1.13
N VAL A 94 -3.84 -13.66 1.31
CA VAL A 94 -3.19 -12.87 2.37
C VAL A 94 -3.66 -13.31 3.76
N ASP A 95 -4.94 -13.68 3.89
CA ASP A 95 -5.52 -14.21 5.13
C ASP A 95 -5.06 -15.66 5.43
N GLY A 96 -4.31 -16.29 4.51
CA GLY A 96 -3.78 -17.65 4.66
C GLY A 96 -4.81 -18.76 4.47
N GLU A 97 -6.00 -18.43 3.95
CA GLU A 97 -7.07 -19.38 3.66
C GLU A 97 -6.83 -20.18 2.37
N LEU A 98 -5.96 -19.69 1.48
CA LEU A 98 -5.54 -20.37 0.26
C LEU A 98 -4.03 -20.63 0.26
N THR A 99 -3.63 -21.83 -0.15
CA THR A 99 -2.22 -22.13 -0.40
C THR A 99 -1.74 -21.52 -1.73
N ASP A 100 -0.43 -21.27 -1.86
CA ASP A 100 0.18 -20.74 -3.09
C ASP A 100 -0.27 -21.52 -4.35
N ALA A 101 -0.25 -22.85 -4.28
CA ALA A 101 -0.61 -23.72 -5.40
C ALA A 101 -2.11 -23.67 -5.76
N GLU A 102 -2.99 -23.37 -4.80
CA GLU A 102 -4.42 -23.19 -5.04
C GLU A 102 -4.71 -21.81 -5.61
N PHE A 103 -4.02 -20.79 -5.12
CA PHE A 103 -4.11 -19.42 -5.63
C PHE A 103 -3.74 -19.37 -7.11
N GLU A 104 -2.61 -19.95 -7.51
CA GLU A 104 -2.16 -19.95 -8.91
C GLU A 104 -3.16 -20.67 -9.85
N ARG A 105 -3.70 -21.82 -9.43
CA ARG A 105 -4.71 -22.56 -10.23
C ARG A 105 -6.00 -21.79 -10.40
N GLU A 106 -6.44 -21.10 -9.35
CA GLU A 106 -7.67 -20.32 -9.33
C GLU A 106 -7.51 -19.03 -10.14
N LEU A 107 -6.35 -18.37 -10.03
CA LEU A 107 -6.01 -17.14 -10.77
C LEU A 107 -5.94 -17.39 -12.28
N GLU A 108 -5.27 -18.47 -12.70
CA GLU A 108 -5.21 -18.87 -14.12
C GLU A 108 -6.61 -19.14 -14.69
N ARG A 109 -7.50 -19.72 -13.89
CA ARG A 109 -8.89 -19.95 -14.32
C ARG A 109 -9.67 -18.63 -14.47
N LEU A 110 -9.45 -17.67 -13.58
CA LEU A 110 -10.10 -16.35 -13.67
C LEU A 110 -9.60 -15.58 -14.90
N LEU A 111 -8.28 -15.47 -15.09
CA LEU A 111 -7.66 -14.78 -16.23
C LEU A 111 -8.11 -15.38 -17.58
N SER A 112 -8.04 -16.70 -17.73
CA SER A 112 -8.48 -17.38 -18.96
C SER A 112 -9.98 -17.21 -19.25
N SER A 113 -10.81 -17.01 -18.22
CA SER A 113 -12.23 -16.73 -18.38
C SER A 113 -12.50 -15.28 -18.78
N ASP A 114 -11.73 -14.32 -18.27
CA ASP A 114 -11.84 -12.91 -18.63
C ASP A 114 -11.36 -12.65 -20.06
N GLU A 115 -10.25 -13.27 -20.47
CA GLU A 115 -9.78 -13.20 -21.87
C GLU A 115 -10.83 -13.69 -22.88
N ARG A 116 -11.58 -14.75 -22.53
CA ARG A 116 -12.69 -15.27 -23.36
C ARG A 116 -13.87 -14.31 -23.39
N ARG A 117 -14.17 -13.61 -22.29
CA ARG A 117 -15.20 -12.57 -22.23
C ARG A 117 -14.80 -11.33 -23.01
N GLY A 118 -13.54 -10.90 -22.90
CA GLY A 118 -12.97 -9.77 -23.65
C GLY A 118 -12.98 -9.99 -25.17
N ARG A 119 -12.71 -11.22 -25.62
CA ARG A 119 -12.78 -11.59 -27.05
C ARG A 119 -14.21 -11.71 -27.60
N SER A 120 -15.20 -11.87 -26.74
CA SER A 120 -16.62 -11.98 -27.10
C SER A 120 -17.36 -10.65 -27.13
N ARG A 121 -16.66 -9.50 -27.03
CA ARG A 121 -17.19 -8.20 -27.43
C ARG A 121 -16.95 -8.01 -28.93
N PRO A 122 -17.89 -8.37 -29.82
CA PRO A 122 -17.75 -8.01 -31.23
C PRO A 122 -17.70 -6.49 -31.32
N ASN A 123 -16.68 -5.99 -32.02
CA ASN A 123 -16.52 -4.61 -32.43
C ASN A 123 -17.82 -4.11 -33.12
N ARG A 124 -18.75 -3.54 -32.35
CA ARG A 124 -20.02 -2.99 -32.84
C ARG A 124 -19.84 -1.52 -33.23
N SER A 125 -18.73 -1.22 -33.87
CA SER A 125 -18.39 0.08 -34.44
C SER A 125 -17.77 -0.17 -35.82
N GLY A 126 -18.61 -0.19 -36.86
CA GLY A 126 -18.12 -0.07 -38.24
C GLY A 126 -19.00 -0.64 -39.35
N ALA A 127 -19.90 -1.59 -39.10
CA ALA A 127 -20.76 -2.15 -40.15
C ALA A 127 -22.13 -1.45 -40.20
N ARG A 128 -22.14 -0.18 -40.65
CA ARG A 128 -23.30 0.38 -41.33
C ARG A 128 -23.21 -0.05 -42.79
N ASP A 129 -23.68 -1.26 -43.05
CA ASP A 129 -24.02 -1.71 -44.39
C ASP A 129 -25.21 -0.91 -44.93
N GLY A 130 -25.13 -0.58 -46.23
CA GLY A 130 -26.33 -0.33 -47.03
C GLY A 130 -26.14 0.56 -48.27
N PRO A 131 -25.39 0.15 -49.32
CA PRO A 131 -25.55 0.72 -50.65
C PRO A 131 -26.65 -0.06 -51.40
N SER A 132 -27.91 0.27 -51.15
CA SER A 132 -29.00 -0.31 -51.94
C SER A 132 -30.31 0.45 -51.69
N ASP A 133 -30.55 1.55 -52.40
CA ASP A 133 -31.80 1.70 -53.16
C ASP A 133 -31.80 2.95 -54.05
N ARG A 134 -31.92 2.74 -55.38
CA ARG A 134 -32.91 3.36 -56.28
C ARG A 134 -32.46 3.31 -57.74
N ARG A 135 -32.65 2.12 -58.31
CA ARG A 135 -33.20 2.00 -59.66
C ARG A 135 -34.62 2.60 -59.68
N ARG A 136 -34.75 3.91 -59.82
CA ARG A 136 -35.97 4.59 -60.27
C ARG A 136 -35.57 5.89 -60.93
N LEU A 137 -35.34 5.84 -62.24
CA LEU A 137 -35.56 6.89 -63.24
C LEU A 137 -35.17 6.30 -64.61
N ARG A 138 -35.89 5.24 -64.97
CA ARG A 138 -36.14 4.84 -66.35
C ARG A 138 -37.61 5.16 -66.54
N ASP A 139 -37.90 6.35 -67.07
CA ASP A 139 -39.08 6.62 -67.88
C ASP A 139 -39.04 8.06 -68.41
N ARG A 140 -39.05 8.14 -69.75
CA ARG A 140 -39.51 9.23 -70.62
C ARG A 140 -38.75 10.56 -70.66
#